data_AF-A0A941MAV6-F1
#
_entry.id   AF-A0A941MAV6-F1
#
_cell.length_a   1.000
_cell.length_b   1.000
_cell.length_c   1.000
_cell.angle_alpha   90.00
_cell.angle_beta   90.00
_cell.angle_gamma   90.00
#
_symmetry.space_group_name_H-M   'P 1'
#
loop_
_entity.id
_entity.type
_entity.pdbx_description
1 polymer ?
#
loop_
_entity_poly.entity_id
_entity_poly.type
_entity_poly.pdbx_seq_one_letter_code
_entity_poly.pdbx_strand_id
1 'polypeptide(L)'
;MTPIKSRKHPVQRTHKHLMGTALGAGLALALPAAHAATDPATNGSKPTDAKVLETVEVHGIPSFVVSPKFTQTLQDTPQTIQVIGKEQLQQQGATTLSDALRNSPGVGTFYSGENGNTSTGDALYMRGFDASSSIFVDGARDLGNISRDLFNIDQVEVVKGPASTDTGRSAPTGAINMVSKQAYLRGLLSGSVSAGSDGQARASLDWNTPLGATSALRLPVMWQDSDVPGRDHVNNKRWGIAPSLGFGLNTDTRLWLNLLYVKQDN
;
A
#
# COMPACT_ATOMS: atom_id res chain seq x y z
N MET A 1 36.77 33.29 29.37
CA MET A 1 35.89 32.19 28.91
C MET A 1 34.47 32.73 28.85
N THR A 2 33.95 32.96 27.65
CA THR A 2 32.66 33.63 27.43
C THR A 2 31.63 32.55 27.05
N PRO A 3 30.49 32.42 27.75
CA PRO A 3 29.50 31.41 27.41
C PRO A 3 28.69 31.79 26.16
N ILE A 4 28.40 30.77 25.34
CA ILE A 4 27.61 30.84 24.10
C ILE A 4 26.15 31.15 24.45
N LYS A 5 25.59 32.24 23.91
CA LYS A 5 24.16 32.57 24.02
C LYS A 5 23.38 31.89 22.88
N SER A 6 22.57 30.90 23.22
CA SER A 6 21.58 30.29 22.32
C SER A 6 20.48 31.31 21.97
N ARG A 7 20.23 31.52 20.68
CA ARG A 7 19.05 32.24 20.17
C ARG A 7 17.95 31.22 19.86
N LYS A 8 16.99 31.06 20.76
CA LYS A 8 15.69 30.45 20.43
C LYS A 8 14.71 31.57 20.07
N HIS A 9 14.11 31.49 18.90
CA HIS A 9 13.02 32.39 18.49
C HIS A 9 11.75 32.10 19.31
N PRO A 10 11.00 33.12 19.76
CA PRO A 10 9.70 32.92 20.38
C PRO A 10 8.63 32.63 19.30
N VAL A 11 7.86 31.56 19.50
CA VAL A 11 6.64 31.28 18.74
C VAL A 11 5.54 32.20 19.27
N GLN A 12 5.09 33.17 18.47
CA GLN A 12 3.90 33.97 18.79
C GLN A 12 2.64 33.11 18.66
N ARG A 13 2.02 32.79 19.80
CA ARG A 13 0.63 32.30 19.85
C ARG A 13 -0.30 33.51 19.91
N THR A 14 -1.05 33.76 18.84
CA THR A 14 -2.13 34.74 18.82
C THR A 14 -3.46 34.05 19.13
N HIS A 15 -3.97 34.26 20.34
CA HIS A 15 -5.36 34.02 20.67
C HIS A 15 -6.19 35.24 20.24
N LYS A 16 -7.28 35.02 19.50
CA LYS A 16 -8.39 35.98 19.39
C LYS A 16 -9.67 35.27 19.76
N HIS A 17 -10.27 35.72 20.87
CA HIS A 17 -11.61 35.36 21.31
C HIS A 17 -12.60 36.47 20.93
N LEU A 18 -13.79 35.99 20.57
CA LEU A 18 -15.14 36.48 20.89
C LEU A 18 -15.91 37.45 19.97
N MET A 19 -17.19 37.06 19.86
CA MET A 19 -18.42 37.78 19.48
C MET A 19 -18.60 38.06 17.98
N GLY A 20 -19.70 37.74 17.32
CA GLY A 20 -21.04 37.35 17.75
C GLY A 20 -22.02 37.93 16.72
N THR A 21 -22.98 37.15 16.22
CA THR A 21 -24.30 37.59 15.74
C THR A 21 -25.08 36.39 15.19
N ALA A 22 -26.35 36.34 15.58
CA ALA A 22 -27.34 35.34 15.25
C ALA A 22 -28.24 35.81 14.09
N LEU A 23 -28.77 34.87 13.31
CA LEU A 23 -30.08 34.84 12.61
C LEU A 23 -30.08 33.48 11.86
N GLY A 24 -31.00 32.53 11.98
CA GLY A 24 -32.42 32.59 12.30
C GLY A 24 -33.17 31.95 11.12
N ALA A 25 -33.60 30.68 11.25
CA ALA A 25 -34.76 30.09 10.55
C ALA A 25 -34.88 28.59 10.91
N GLY A 26 -35.66 28.29 11.94
CA GLY A 26 -36.20 26.95 12.18
C GLY A 26 -37.57 26.83 11.49
N LEU A 27 -37.87 25.65 10.95
CA LEU A 27 -39.23 25.25 10.61
C LEU A 27 -39.55 23.96 11.36
N ALA A 28 -40.37 24.09 12.39
CA ALA A 28 -40.97 22.99 13.13
C ALA A 28 -42.39 22.77 12.61
N LEU A 29 -42.78 21.51 12.41
CA LEU A 29 -44.16 21.06 12.34
C LEU A 29 -44.41 20.18 13.56
N ALA A 30 -45.29 20.66 14.44
CA ALA A 30 -45.81 19.96 15.60
C ALA A 30 -47.30 19.68 15.42
N LEU A 31 -47.79 18.67 16.16
CA LEU A 31 -49.09 18.55 16.88
C LEU A 31 -49.53 17.05 16.92
N PRO A 32 -50.39 16.59 17.87
CA PRO A 32 -50.25 16.64 19.34
C PRO A 32 -50.81 15.40 20.11
N ALA A 33 -50.46 15.31 21.42
CA ALA A 33 -51.21 14.78 22.59
C ALA A 33 -51.67 13.28 22.62
N ALA A 34 -51.69 12.54 23.75
CA ALA A 34 -52.07 12.88 25.13
C ALA A 34 -51.67 11.78 26.16
N HIS A 35 -51.33 12.21 27.40
CA HIS A 35 -51.75 11.77 28.76
C HIS A 35 -51.92 10.25 29.11
N ALA A 36 -51.60 9.67 30.29
CA ALA A 36 -51.13 10.13 31.62
C ALA A 36 -50.80 8.93 32.58
N ALA A 37 -50.11 9.25 33.70
CA ALA A 37 -50.25 8.74 35.09
C ALA A 37 -49.55 7.45 35.62
N THR A 38 -48.65 7.66 36.63
CA THR A 38 -48.33 6.98 37.94
C THR A 38 -48.48 5.43 38.09
N ASP A 39 -47.55 4.67 38.70
CA ASP A 39 -47.04 4.71 40.09
C ASP A 39 -45.73 3.86 40.31
N PRO A 40 -45.05 3.92 41.48
CA PRO A 40 -43.69 3.39 41.69
C PRO A 40 -43.59 1.95 42.27
N ALA A 41 -42.49 1.29 41.88
CA ALA A 41 -41.76 0.21 42.55
C ALA A 41 -42.46 -1.11 42.92
N THR A 42 -41.97 -2.21 42.34
CA THR A 42 -41.68 -3.45 43.10
C THR A 42 -40.56 -4.24 42.42
N ASN A 43 -39.56 -4.60 43.22
CA ASN A 43 -38.37 -5.35 42.83
C ASN A 43 -38.72 -6.79 42.41
N GLY A 44 -38.36 -7.14 41.18
CA GLY A 44 -38.21 -8.51 40.71
C GLY A 44 -36.88 -8.62 39.97
N SER A 45 -35.86 -9.12 40.68
CA SER A 45 -34.52 -9.37 40.14
C SER A 45 -34.56 -10.33 38.96
N LYS A 46 -34.42 -9.80 37.74
CA LYS A 46 -33.96 -10.54 36.55
C LYS A 46 -32.52 -10.13 36.28
N PRO A 47 -31.64 -11.02 35.80
CA PRO A 47 -30.30 -10.63 35.39
C PRO A 47 -30.45 -9.57 34.29
N THR A 48 -30.02 -8.35 34.61
CA THR A 48 -30.02 -7.21 33.72
C THR A 48 -29.24 -7.55 32.46
N ASP A 49 -29.92 -7.43 31.31
CA ASP A 49 -29.41 -7.26 29.96
C ASP A 49 -27.90 -7.50 29.79
N ALA A 50 -27.55 -8.69 29.31
CA ALA A 50 -26.33 -8.83 28.55
C ALA A 50 -26.46 -7.90 27.34
N LYS A 51 -25.83 -6.73 27.39
CA LYS A 51 -25.73 -5.80 26.27
C LYS A 51 -25.13 -6.59 25.11
N VAL A 52 -25.97 -7.00 24.16
CA VAL A 52 -25.54 -7.62 22.90
C VAL A 52 -24.70 -6.57 22.23
N LEU A 53 -23.37 -6.73 22.32
CA LEU A 53 -22.45 -5.86 21.62
C LEU A 53 -22.69 -6.07 20.13
N GLU A 54 -22.74 -4.97 19.40
CA GLU A 54 -22.84 -5.00 17.95
C GLU A 54 -21.70 -5.89 17.41
N THR A 55 -22.08 -6.99 16.76
CA THR A 55 -21.10 -7.91 16.19
C THR A 55 -20.52 -7.22 14.96
N VAL A 56 -19.29 -6.72 15.09
CA VAL A 56 -18.54 -6.18 13.97
C VAL A 56 -18.01 -7.37 13.18
N GLU A 57 -18.68 -7.68 12.07
CA GLU A 57 -18.23 -8.71 11.15
C GLU A 57 -17.11 -8.14 10.26
N VAL A 58 -15.87 -8.50 10.59
CA VAL A 58 -14.70 -8.06 9.83
C VAL A 58 -14.51 -9.00 8.64
N HIS A 59 -15.01 -8.60 7.47
CA HIS A 59 -14.68 -9.28 6.22
C HIS A 59 -13.27 -8.88 5.76
N GLY A 60 -12.27 -9.67 6.17
CA GLY A 60 -10.94 -9.61 5.58
C GLY A 60 -10.88 -10.46 4.32
N ILE A 61 -10.33 -9.93 3.23
CA ILE A 61 -9.89 -10.78 2.11
C ILE A 61 -8.67 -11.56 2.62
N PRO A 62 -8.68 -12.90 2.65
CA PRO A 62 -7.55 -13.66 3.14
C PRO A 62 -6.34 -13.36 2.25
N SER A 63 -5.28 -12.84 2.87
CA SER A 63 -3.99 -12.71 2.21
C SER A 63 -3.47 -14.11 1.86
N PHE A 64 -2.98 -14.28 0.64
CA PHE A 64 -2.36 -15.51 0.18
C PHE A 64 -1.08 -15.19 -0.57
N VAL A 65 -0.17 -16.17 -0.61
CA VAL A 65 1.05 -16.10 -1.41
C VAL A 65 0.75 -16.65 -2.79
N VAL A 66 1.14 -15.93 -3.83
CA VAL A 66 0.81 -16.30 -5.22
C VAL A 66 1.71 -17.41 -5.74
N SER A 67 2.93 -17.51 -5.21
CA SER A 67 3.86 -18.57 -5.59
C SER A 67 3.29 -19.97 -5.25
N PRO A 68 3.22 -20.90 -6.22
CA PRO A 68 2.69 -22.25 -6.01
C PRO A 68 3.59 -23.13 -5.13
N LYS A 69 4.78 -22.64 -4.78
CA LYS A 69 5.70 -23.31 -3.84
C LYS A 69 5.15 -23.30 -2.41
N PHE A 70 4.27 -22.35 -2.09
CA PHE A 70 3.55 -22.29 -0.83
C PHE A 70 2.19 -22.98 -0.99
N THR A 71 2.06 -24.17 -0.42
CA THR A 71 0.87 -25.02 -0.57
C THR A 71 -0.12 -24.90 0.60
N GLN A 72 0.27 -24.22 1.67
CA GLN A 72 -0.51 -24.05 2.89
C GLN A 72 -0.99 -22.60 3.03
N THR A 73 -1.96 -22.37 3.92
CA THR A 73 -2.37 -21.00 4.27
C THR A 73 -1.23 -20.25 4.97
N LEU A 74 -1.32 -18.92 5.04
CA LEU A 74 -0.35 -18.13 5.81
C LEU A 74 -0.28 -18.53 7.28
N GLN A 75 -1.39 -19.01 7.86
CA GLN A 75 -1.45 -19.45 9.25
C GLN A 75 -0.70 -20.77 9.48
N ASP A 76 -0.76 -21.68 8.51
CA ASP A 76 -0.18 -23.02 8.61
C ASP A 76 1.23 -23.11 8.01
N THR A 77 1.71 -22.04 7.38
CA THR A 77 3.07 -21.97 6.84
C THR A 77 4.05 -21.67 7.97
N PRO A 78 5.09 -22.51 8.22
CA PRO A 78 6.02 -22.35 9.34
C PRO A 78 7.11 -21.29 9.05
N GLN A 79 6.73 -20.16 8.46
CA GLN A 79 7.61 -19.03 8.15
C GLN A 79 6.87 -17.72 8.40
N THR A 80 7.62 -16.67 8.74
CA THR A 80 7.05 -15.32 8.86
C THR A 80 6.91 -14.70 7.48
N ILE A 81 5.68 -14.66 6.97
CA ILE A 81 5.35 -14.07 5.67
C ILE A 81 4.35 -12.94 5.89
N GLN A 82 4.61 -11.80 5.26
CA GLN A 82 3.67 -10.68 5.23
C GLN A 82 3.30 -10.37 3.78
N VAL A 83 2.01 -10.23 3.52
CA VAL A 83 1.49 -9.84 2.20
C VAL A 83 0.89 -8.45 2.32
N ILE A 84 1.37 -7.53 1.48
CA ILE A 84 0.89 -6.16 1.37
C ILE A 84 0.10 -6.08 0.06
N GLY A 85 -1.22 -6.17 0.16
CA GLY A 85 -2.13 -6.22 -1.00
C GLY A 85 -2.40 -4.86 -1.64
N LYS A 86 -2.92 -4.86 -2.87
CA LYS A 86 -3.23 -3.65 -3.65
C LYS A 86 -4.12 -2.66 -2.90
N GLU A 87 -5.09 -3.11 -2.12
CA GLU A 87 -6.00 -2.21 -1.39
C GLU A 87 -5.21 -1.36 -0.38
N GLN A 88 -4.30 -1.98 0.36
CA GLN A 88 -3.44 -1.28 1.31
C GLN A 88 -2.46 -0.34 0.59
N LEU A 89 -1.86 -0.80 -0.51
CA LEU A 89 -0.98 0.04 -1.34
C LEU A 89 -1.71 1.29 -1.85
N GLN A 90 -2.95 1.13 -2.32
CA GLN A 90 -3.79 2.23 -2.81
C GLN A 90 -4.24 3.16 -1.69
N GLN A 91 -4.71 2.64 -0.57
CA GLN A 91 -5.16 3.43 0.58
C GLN A 91 -4.05 4.30 1.16
N GLN A 92 -2.81 3.82 1.12
CA GLN A 92 -1.64 4.57 1.58
C GLN A 92 -1.03 5.49 0.51
N GLY A 93 -1.48 5.38 -0.74
CA GLY A 93 -0.84 6.07 -1.86
C GLY A 93 0.61 5.62 -2.06
N ALA A 94 0.95 4.37 -1.74
CA ALA A 94 2.29 3.84 -1.89
C ALA A 94 2.64 3.71 -3.39
N THR A 95 3.65 4.44 -3.85
CA THR A 95 4.05 4.46 -5.27
C THR A 95 5.29 3.65 -5.57
N THR A 96 6.14 3.41 -4.56
CA THR A 96 7.40 2.68 -4.68
C THR A 96 7.45 1.45 -3.79
N LEU A 97 8.29 0.48 -4.13
CA LEU A 97 8.55 -0.68 -3.28
C LEU A 97 9.01 -0.26 -1.87
N SER A 98 9.89 0.74 -1.79
CA SER A 98 10.32 1.31 -0.51
C SER A 98 9.17 1.88 0.33
N ASP A 99 8.15 2.49 -0.29
CA ASP A 99 6.94 2.93 0.42
C ASP A 99 6.10 1.75 0.92
N ALA A 100 5.87 0.75 0.07
CA ALA A 100 5.14 -0.46 0.46
C ALA A 100 5.79 -1.14 1.68
N LEU A 101 7.12 -1.26 1.67
CA LEU A 101 7.88 -1.95 2.72
C LEU A 101 7.90 -1.21 4.06
N ARG A 102 7.41 0.03 4.15
CA ARG A 102 7.14 0.70 5.44
C ARG A 102 6.11 -0.05 6.28
N ASN A 103 5.28 -0.87 5.65
CA ASN A 103 4.35 -1.78 6.35
C ASN A 103 5.03 -3.01 6.94
N SER A 104 6.30 -3.27 6.59
CA SER A 104 7.04 -4.41 7.08
C SER A 104 8.08 -4.01 8.11
N PRO A 105 7.91 -4.41 9.39
CA PRO A 105 8.82 -3.99 10.44
C PRO A 105 10.23 -4.52 10.20
N GLY A 106 11.22 -3.64 10.37
CA GLY A 106 12.63 -3.97 10.19
C GLY A 106 13.05 -4.16 8.73
N VAL A 107 12.27 -3.64 7.77
CA VAL A 107 12.60 -3.57 6.34
C VAL A 107 12.66 -2.11 5.91
N GLY A 108 13.72 -1.72 5.19
CA GLY A 108 13.85 -0.35 4.67
C GLY A 108 15.22 -0.03 4.10
N THR A 109 15.37 1.17 3.55
CA THR A 109 16.62 1.67 2.96
C THR A 109 17.43 2.45 4.01
N PHE A 110 18.15 1.74 4.88
CA PHE A 110 18.87 2.36 6.01
C PHE A 110 20.33 2.72 5.72
N TYR A 111 20.89 2.15 4.66
CA TYR A 111 22.30 2.31 4.31
C TYR A 111 22.44 3.18 3.07
N SER A 112 23.21 4.26 3.21
CA SER A 112 23.44 5.25 2.15
C SER A 112 24.67 4.95 1.28
N GLY A 113 25.40 3.87 1.57
CA GLY A 113 26.66 3.53 0.89
C GLY A 113 27.90 3.94 1.66
N GLU A 114 29.03 3.89 0.97
CA GLU A 114 30.36 4.25 1.43
C GLU A 114 30.94 5.35 0.53
N ASN A 115 32.08 5.93 0.93
CA ASN A 115 32.70 7.06 0.21
C ASN A 115 32.84 6.85 -1.31
N GLY A 116 33.18 5.64 -1.75
CA GLY A 116 33.41 5.32 -3.16
C GLY A 116 32.20 4.80 -3.93
N ASN A 117 31.10 4.48 -3.24
CA ASN A 117 29.88 3.95 -3.88
C ASN A 117 28.64 4.35 -3.07
N THR A 118 27.71 5.04 -3.71
CA THR A 118 26.44 5.43 -3.08
C THR A 118 25.40 4.34 -3.28
N SER A 119 24.60 4.12 -2.25
CA SER A 119 23.44 3.25 -2.29
C SER A 119 22.28 3.96 -2.98
N THR A 120 21.79 3.41 -4.11
CA THR A 120 20.71 4.00 -4.91
C THR A 120 19.53 3.05 -5.06
N GLY A 121 18.35 3.62 -5.29
CA GLY A 121 17.12 2.85 -5.50
C GLY A 121 16.68 2.05 -4.28
N ASP A 122 16.15 0.85 -4.49
CA ASP A 122 15.70 -0.03 -3.41
C ASP A 122 16.86 -0.86 -2.83
N ALA A 123 17.82 -0.18 -2.21
CA ALA A 123 18.89 -0.80 -1.43
C ALA A 123 18.38 -1.23 -0.05
N LEU A 124 17.56 -2.27 -0.06
CA LEU A 124 16.78 -2.71 1.08
C LEU A 124 17.63 -3.48 2.09
N TYR A 125 17.44 -3.14 3.35
CA TYR A 125 17.93 -3.91 4.50
C TYR A 125 16.74 -4.57 5.18
N MET A 126 16.94 -5.81 5.59
CA MET A 126 15.94 -6.58 6.34
C MET A 126 16.63 -7.31 7.48
N ARG A 127 16.09 -7.23 8.70
CA ARG A 127 16.72 -7.86 9.90
C ARG A 127 18.21 -7.49 10.08
N GLY A 128 18.60 -6.28 9.69
CA GLY A 128 19.96 -5.75 9.89
C GLY A 128 21.00 -6.12 8.83
N PHE A 129 20.66 -6.92 7.81
CA PHE A 129 21.58 -7.18 6.68
C PHE A 129 20.98 -6.72 5.35
N ASP A 130 21.87 -6.51 4.39
CA ASP A 130 21.50 -6.17 3.01
C ASP A 130 20.66 -7.29 2.39
N ALA A 131 19.50 -6.90 1.87
CA ALA A 131 18.50 -7.72 1.19
C ALA A 131 18.26 -7.26 -0.26
N SER A 132 19.02 -6.30 -0.77
CA SER A 132 18.89 -5.75 -2.13
C SER A 132 19.02 -6.82 -3.21
N SER A 133 19.85 -7.84 -2.97
CA SER A 133 20.00 -8.98 -3.88
C SER A 133 18.81 -9.94 -3.86
N SER A 134 17.87 -9.81 -2.92
CA SER A 134 16.75 -10.75 -2.68
C SER A 134 15.39 -10.14 -2.99
N ILE A 135 15.36 -9.31 -4.02
CA ILE A 135 14.14 -8.76 -4.62
C ILE A 135 13.77 -9.61 -5.84
N PHE A 136 12.50 -9.96 -5.94
CA PHE A 136 11.95 -10.83 -6.97
C PHE A 136 10.70 -10.19 -7.59
N VAL A 137 10.46 -10.50 -8.86
CA VAL A 137 9.22 -10.25 -9.57
C VAL A 137 8.68 -11.59 -10.03
N ASP A 138 7.48 -11.96 -9.60
CA ASP A 138 6.84 -13.24 -9.93
C ASP A 138 7.75 -14.47 -9.65
N GLY A 139 8.57 -14.39 -8.59
CA GLY A 139 9.53 -15.41 -8.19
C GLY A 139 10.83 -15.46 -9.00
N ALA A 140 10.96 -14.67 -10.08
CA ALA A 140 12.22 -14.47 -10.79
C ALA A 140 13.01 -13.33 -10.14
N ARG A 141 14.34 -13.47 -10.05
CA ARG A 141 15.17 -12.45 -9.41
C ARG A 141 15.19 -11.18 -10.25
N ASP A 142 14.88 -10.07 -9.60
CA ASP A 142 15.00 -8.76 -10.21
C ASP A 142 16.33 -8.12 -9.80
N LEU A 143 17.15 -7.81 -10.79
CA LEU A 143 18.51 -7.34 -10.59
C LEU A 143 18.59 -5.84 -10.84
N GLY A 144 19.43 -5.17 -10.06
CA GLY A 144 19.78 -3.77 -10.29
C GLY A 144 19.36 -2.85 -9.14
N ASN A 145 20.16 -1.81 -8.99
CA ASN A 145 20.04 -0.77 -7.99
C ASN A 145 19.16 0.36 -8.52
N ILE A 146 17.87 0.05 -8.68
CA ILE A 146 16.84 0.98 -9.16
C ILE A 146 15.68 1.05 -8.16
N SER A 147 14.91 2.15 -8.22
CA SER A 147 13.65 2.24 -7.49
C SER A 147 12.54 1.61 -8.33
N ARG A 148 11.75 0.72 -7.72
CA ARG A 148 10.65 0.01 -8.38
C ARG A 148 9.33 0.70 -8.11
N ASP A 149 8.59 0.98 -9.16
CA ASP A 149 7.25 1.55 -9.09
C ASP A 149 6.20 0.43 -8.98
N LEU A 150 5.12 0.68 -8.25
CA LEU A 150 4.07 -0.30 -7.96
C LEU A 150 2.88 -0.27 -8.93
N PHE A 151 2.90 0.53 -10.00
CA PHE A 151 1.77 0.64 -10.93
C PHE A 151 1.35 -0.71 -11.57
N ASN A 152 2.32 -1.62 -11.76
CA ASN A 152 2.11 -2.97 -12.30
C ASN A 152 2.05 -4.06 -11.22
N ILE A 153 1.95 -3.72 -9.94
CA ILE A 153 2.02 -4.70 -8.85
C ILE A 153 0.64 -4.88 -8.19
N ASP A 154 0.20 -6.12 -8.01
CA ASP A 154 -1.03 -6.47 -7.29
C ASP A 154 -0.76 -6.72 -5.79
N GLN A 155 0.41 -7.26 -5.43
CA GLN A 155 0.83 -7.38 -4.03
C GLN A 155 2.35 -7.48 -3.87
N VAL A 156 2.84 -7.13 -2.67
CA VAL A 156 4.23 -7.35 -2.24
C VAL A 156 4.25 -8.37 -1.12
N GLU A 157 5.02 -9.43 -1.29
CA GLU A 157 5.18 -10.53 -0.36
C GLU A 157 6.57 -10.43 0.29
N VAL A 158 6.62 -10.39 1.62
CA VAL A 158 7.86 -10.27 2.40
C VAL A 158 8.02 -11.51 3.26
N VAL A 159 8.96 -12.36 2.87
CA VAL A 159 9.37 -13.54 3.64
C VAL A 159 10.55 -13.15 4.53
N LYS A 160 10.41 -13.33 5.85
CA LYS A 160 11.44 -12.99 6.84
C LYS A 160 12.11 -14.24 7.39
N GLY A 161 13.43 -14.30 7.21
CA GLY A 161 14.27 -15.46 7.52
C GLY A 161 14.67 -16.21 6.24
N PRO A 162 15.62 -17.14 6.32
CA PRO A 162 16.17 -17.82 5.15
C PRO A 162 15.06 -18.42 4.24
N ALA A 163 15.10 -18.09 2.95
CA ALA A 163 14.10 -18.47 1.95
C ALA A 163 14.75 -19.17 0.73
N SER A 164 15.91 -19.79 0.93
CA SER A 164 16.72 -20.35 -0.16
C SER A 164 16.07 -21.56 -0.84
N THR A 165 15.21 -22.29 -0.14
CA THR A 165 14.40 -23.38 -0.71
C THR A 165 13.46 -22.87 -1.80
N ASP A 166 12.97 -21.64 -1.65
CA ASP A 166 11.90 -21.10 -2.49
C ASP A 166 12.49 -20.24 -3.61
N THR A 167 13.59 -19.54 -3.33
CA THR A 167 14.14 -18.48 -4.18
C THR A 167 15.58 -18.73 -4.65
N GLY A 168 16.18 -19.86 -4.27
CA GLY A 168 17.58 -20.19 -4.57
C GLY A 168 18.55 -19.33 -3.74
N ARG A 169 19.50 -18.66 -4.39
CA ARG A 169 20.52 -17.86 -3.68
C ARG A 169 19.92 -16.56 -3.11
N SER A 170 19.37 -16.52 -1.91
CA SER A 170 18.95 -15.25 -1.27
C SER A 170 19.92 -14.81 -0.18
N ALA A 171 19.74 -13.58 0.29
CA ALA A 171 20.31 -13.12 1.55
C ALA A 171 19.75 -13.98 2.70
N PRO A 172 20.49 -14.13 3.82
CA PRO A 172 20.04 -14.88 4.98
C PRO A 172 18.87 -14.21 5.72
N THR A 173 18.47 -13.01 5.28
CA THR A 173 17.41 -12.18 5.86
C THR A 173 16.03 -12.56 5.34
N GLY A 174 15.96 -13.14 4.14
CA GLY A 174 14.74 -13.58 3.47
C GLY A 174 14.61 -13.07 2.05
N ALA A 175 13.38 -12.90 1.59
CA ALA A 175 13.06 -12.55 0.22
C ALA A 175 11.87 -11.60 0.14
N ILE A 176 11.89 -10.71 -0.86
CA ILE A 176 10.82 -9.76 -1.16
C ILE A 176 10.36 -10.05 -2.58
N ASN A 177 9.11 -10.48 -2.75
CA ASN A 177 8.54 -10.81 -4.06
C ASN A 177 7.42 -9.83 -4.41
N MET A 178 7.52 -9.19 -5.56
CA MET A 178 6.45 -8.38 -6.14
C MET A 178 5.67 -9.23 -7.13
N VAL A 179 4.35 -9.27 -6.97
CA VAL A 179 3.46 -9.99 -7.87
C VAL A 179 2.92 -9.03 -8.91
N SER A 180 3.22 -9.30 -10.18
CA SER A 180 2.77 -8.48 -11.30
C SER A 180 1.26 -8.63 -11.53
N LYS A 181 0.65 -7.55 -12.01
CA LYS A 181 -0.73 -7.55 -12.50
C LYS A 181 -0.87 -8.46 -13.71
N GLN A 182 -1.85 -9.35 -13.67
CA GLN A 182 -2.17 -10.26 -14.78
C GLN A 182 -3.55 -9.99 -15.36
N ALA A 183 -3.73 -10.36 -16.63
CA ALA A 183 -5.02 -10.31 -17.31
C ALA A 183 -6.01 -11.37 -16.80
N TYR A 184 -7.28 -11.00 -16.66
CA TYR A 184 -8.36 -11.87 -16.18
C TYR A 184 -9.69 -11.62 -16.91
N LEU A 185 -10.64 -12.56 -16.83
CA LEU A 185 -11.90 -12.56 -17.60
C LEU A 185 -13.00 -11.63 -17.03
N ARG A 186 -12.66 -10.42 -16.59
CA ARG A 186 -13.64 -9.41 -16.17
C ARG A 186 -13.16 -8.01 -16.55
N GLY A 187 -14.06 -7.20 -17.10
CA GLY A 187 -13.76 -5.81 -17.44
C GLY A 187 -13.35 -5.00 -16.20
N LEU A 188 -12.25 -4.24 -16.33
CA LEU A 188 -11.80 -3.25 -15.36
C LEU A 188 -11.31 -2.03 -16.12
N LEU A 189 -11.74 -0.85 -15.69
CA LEU A 189 -11.10 0.40 -16.06
C LEU A 189 -10.94 1.21 -14.78
N SER A 190 -9.69 1.39 -14.36
CA SER A 190 -9.35 2.16 -13.16
C SER A 190 -8.26 3.15 -13.52
N GLY A 191 -8.32 4.35 -12.98
CA GLY A 191 -7.28 5.34 -13.15
C GLY A 191 -7.15 6.21 -11.91
N SER A 192 -6.00 6.84 -11.77
CA SER A 192 -5.77 7.83 -10.73
C SER A 192 -4.96 8.99 -11.27
N VAL A 193 -5.25 10.17 -10.74
CA VAL A 193 -4.45 11.38 -10.94
C VAL A 193 -4.19 11.95 -9.55
N SER A 194 -2.95 12.31 -9.28
CA SER A 194 -2.54 12.90 -8.01
C SER A 194 -1.60 14.07 -8.24
N ALA A 195 -1.78 15.11 -7.44
CA ALA A 195 -0.86 16.23 -7.32
C ALA A 195 -0.42 16.36 -5.86
N GLY A 196 0.79 16.86 -5.62
CA GLY A 196 1.37 16.96 -4.29
C GLY A 196 2.39 18.09 -4.15
N SER A 197 3.09 18.11 -3.01
CA SER A 197 4.17 19.07 -2.74
C SER A 197 5.31 18.95 -3.77
N ASP A 198 6.08 20.02 -3.91
CA ASP A 198 7.26 20.10 -4.78
C ASP A 198 6.98 19.64 -6.22
N GLY A 199 5.87 20.16 -6.77
CA GLY A 199 5.50 19.93 -8.17
C GLY A 199 5.12 18.50 -8.50
N GLN A 200 4.88 17.64 -7.50
CA GLN A 200 4.50 16.25 -7.75
C GLN A 200 3.22 16.18 -8.59
N ALA A 201 3.31 15.52 -9.74
CA ALA A 201 2.20 15.16 -10.60
C ALA A 201 2.35 13.70 -11.02
N ARG A 202 1.29 12.90 -10.87
CA ARG A 202 1.28 11.49 -11.26
C ARG A 202 -0.07 11.13 -11.84
N ALA A 203 -0.04 10.33 -12.91
CA ALA A 203 -1.21 9.74 -13.53
C ALA A 203 -0.98 8.25 -13.75
N SER A 204 -2.00 7.44 -13.51
CA SER A 204 -1.98 6.02 -13.84
C SER A 204 -3.31 5.54 -14.39
N LEU A 205 -3.27 4.52 -15.23
CA LEU A 205 -4.43 3.87 -15.82
C LEU A 205 -4.18 2.37 -15.81
N ASP A 206 -5.19 1.59 -15.46
CA ASP A 206 -5.21 0.14 -15.48
C ASP A 206 -6.49 -0.30 -16.19
N TRP A 207 -6.30 -0.78 -17.41
CA TRP A 207 -7.40 -1.24 -18.26
C TRP A 207 -7.28 -2.75 -18.48
N ASN A 208 -8.28 -3.51 -18.04
CA ASN A 208 -8.41 -4.94 -18.30
C ASN A 208 -9.69 -5.19 -19.12
N THR A 209 -9.57 -5.90 -20.22
CA THR A 209 -10.70 -6.27 -21.08
C THR A 209 -10.62 -7.75 -21.47
N PRO A 210 -11.70 -8.53 -21.30
CA PRO A 210 -11.85 -9.81 -21.98
C PRO A 210 -11.83 -9.58 -23.50
N LEU A 211 -11.10 -10.43 -24.22
CA LEU A 211 -11.05 -10.44 -25.69
C LEU A 211 -11.93 -11.56 -26.27
N GLY A 212 -12.39 -12.47 -25.42
CA GLY A 212 -13.24 -13.60 -25.75
C GLY A 212 -13.62 -14.39 -24.49
N ALA A 213 -14.06 -15.63 -24.66
CA ALA A 213 -14.45 -16.49 -23.53
C ALA A 213 -13.27 -16.93 -22.65
N THR A 214 -12.07 -17.03 -23.22
CA THR A 214 -10.87 -17.60 -22.56
C THR A 214 -9.62 -16.74 -22.71
N SER A 215 -9.76 -15.51 -23.21
CA SER A 215 -8.64 -14.59 -23.41
C SER A 215 -8.94 -13.19 -22.86
N ALA A 216 -7.90 -12.51 -22.37
CA ALA A 216 -7.99 -11.16 -21.84
C ALA A 216 -6.70 -10.38 -22.08
N LEU A 217 -6.83 -9.06 -22.16
CA LEU A 217 -5.72 -8.10 -22.21
C LEU A 217 -5.81 -7.20 -20.97
N ARG A 218 -4.67 -6.96 -20.32
CA ARG A 218 -4.49 -5.92 -19.30
C ARG A 218 -3.40 -4.95 -19.72
N LEU A 219 -3.64 -3.67 -19.52
CA LEU A 219 -2.73 -2.58 -19.87
C LEU A 219 -2.67 -1.56 -18.74
N PRO A 220 -1.76 -1.76 -17.76
CA PRO A 220 -1.34 -0.74 -16.82
C PRO A 220 -0.34 0.21 -17.47
N VAL A 221 -0.56 1.51 -17.28
CA VAL A 221 0.36 2.59 -17.67
C VAL A 221 0.48 3.60 -16.55
N MET A 222 1.64 4.25 -16.47
CA MET A 222 1.93 5.23 -15.44
C MET A 222 2.87 6.31 -15.97
N TRP A 223 2.65 7.53 -15.50
CA TRP A 223 3.56 8.65 -15.65
C TRP A 223 3.65 9.42 -14.32
N GLN A 224 4.85 9.88 -13.98
CA GLN A 224 5.13 10.71 -12.82
C GLN A 224 6.24 11.71 -13.13
N ASP A 225 6.06 12.93 -12.65
CA ASP A 225 7.07 13.98 -12.54
C ASP A 225 6.98 14.59 -11.14
N SER A 226 8.11 14.76 -10.47
CA SER A 226 8.14 15.28 -9.10
C SER A 226 9.54 15.74 -8.73
N ASP A 227 9.65 16.88 -8.06
CA ASP A 227 10.84 17.21 -7.28
C ASP A 227 10.77 16.53 -5.90
N VAL A 228 11.84 16.59 -5.11
CA VAL A 228 11.91 15.94 -3.79
C VAL A 228 11.80 16.98 -2.66
N PRO A 229 10.70 16.95 -1.87
CA PRO A 229 10.53 17.77 -0.68
C PRO A 229 11.75 17.80 0.24
N GLY A 230 12.26 19.02 0.46
CA GLY A 230 13.42 19.27 1.32
C GLY A 230 14.77 18.94 0.71
N ARG A 231 14.84 18.73 -0.61
CA ARG A 231 16.08 18.48 -1.36
C ARG A 231 16.13 19.34 -2.62
N ASP A 232 17.07 20.26 -2.66
CA ASP A 232 17.26 21.11 -3.85
C ASP A 232 17.86 20.29 -5.01
N HIS A 233 17.39 20.56 -6.23
CA HIS A 233 17.90 19.97 -7.49
C HIS A 233 17.78 18.45 -7.63
N VAL A 234 16.93 17.81 -6.82
CA VAL A 234 16.62 16.37 -6.96
C VAL A 234 15.24 16.22 -7.57
N ASN A 235 15.16 15.52 -8.70
CA ASN A 235 13.90 15.22 -9.39
C ASN A 235 13.75 13.71 -9.58
N ASN A 236 12.50 13.26 -9.75
CA ASN A 236 12.16 11.88 -10.06
C ASN A 236 11.11 11.90 -11.18
N LYS A 237 11.53 11.58 -12.40
CA LYS A 237 10.64 11.47 -13.55
C LYS A 237 10.62 10.05 -14.04
N ARG A 238 9.43 9.48 -14.21
CA ARG A 238 9.30 8.12 -14.70
C ARG A 238 8.00 7.90 -15.44
N TRP A 239 8.05 7.00 -16.40
CA TRP A 239 6.85 6.47 -17.02
C TRP A 239 7.04 5.00 -17.33
N GLY A 240 5.92 4.28 -17.40
CA GLY A 240 5.94 2.86 -17.65
C GLY A 240 4.66 2.36 -18.28
N ILE A 241 4.79 1.20 -18.92
CA ILE A 241 3.72 0.47 -19.59
C ILE A 241 3.96 -1.02 -19.37
N ALA A 242 2.90 -1.77 -19.09
CA ALA A 242 3.03 -3.17 -18.70
C ALA A 242 1.95 -4.09 -19.32
N PRO A 243 1.92 -4.30 -20.64
CA PRO A 243 0.86 -5.10 -21.23
C PRO A 243 0.99 -6.57 -20.81
N SER A 244 -0.16 -7.17 -20.49
CA SER A 244 -0.32 -8.58 -20.13
C SER A 244 -1.42 -9.20 -20.99
N LEU A 245 -1.13 -10.30 -21.67
CA LEU A 245 -2.08 -11.09 -22.44
C LEU A 245 -2.28 -12.44 -21.77
N GLY A 246 -3.51 -12.77 -21.41
CA GLY A 246 -3.89 -14.07 -20.87
C GLY A 246 -4.64 -14.91 -21.91
N PHE A 247 -4.25 -16.18 -22.06
CA PHE A 247 -4.89 -17.17 -22.94
C PHE A 247 -5.25 -18.44 -22.18
N GLY A 248 -6.30 -19.13 -22.63
CA GLY A 248 -6.76 -20.37 -21.99
C GLY A 248 -7.27 -20.15 -20.56
N LEU A 249 -7.69 -18.92 -20.23
CA LEU A 249 -8.22 -18.57 -18.91
C LEU A 249 -9.46 -19.42 -18.61
N ASN A 250 -9.57 -19.91 -17.38
CA ASN A 250 -10.57 -20.91 -16.95
C ASN A 250 -10.50 -22.28 -17.66
N THR A 251 -9.37 -22.61 -18.28
CA THR A 251 -9.10 -23.97 -18.81
C THR A 251 -7.90 -24.60 -18.08
N ASP A 252 -7.66 -25.89 -18.30
CA ASP A 252 -6.55 -26.62 -17.68
C ASP A 252 -5.18 -26.05 -18.07
N THR A 253 -5.07 -25.49 -19.27
CA THR A 253 -3.83 -24.91 -19.80
C THR A 253 -3.97 -23.40 -19.93
N ARG A 254 -3.16 -22.66 -19.16
CA ARG A 254 -3.19 -21.19 -19.13
C ARG A 254 -1.82 -20.63 -19.50
N LEU A 255 -1.81 -19.56 -20.28
CA LEU A 255 -0.60 -18.87 -20.70
C LEU A 255 -0.76 -17.37 -20.46
N TRP A 256 0.24 -16.76 -19.84
CA TRP A 256 0.36 -15.31 -19.73
C TRP A 256 1.61 -14.83 -20.46
N LEU A 257 1.46 -13.82 -21.31
CA LEU A 257 2.56 -13.09 -21.93
C LEU A 257 2.61 -11.69 -21.31
N ASN A 258 3.69 -11.39 -20.61
CA ASN A 258 3.86 -10.14 -19.88
C ASN A 258 5.06 -9.37 -20.43
N LEU A 259 4.91 -8.07 -20.60
CA LEU A 259 6.00 -7.14 -20.88
C LEU A 259 5.96 -6.03 -19.84
N LEU A 260 7.12 -5.59 -19.38
CA LEU A 260 7.27 -4.41 -18.55
C LEU A 260 8.32 -3.50 -19.19
N TYR A 261 7.94 -2.25 -19.45
CA TYR A 261 8.86 -1.21 -19.85
C TYR A 261 8.71 -0.03 -18.90
N VAL A 262 9.83 0.43 -18.34
CA VAL A 262 9.90 1.60 -17.47
C VAL A 262 11.11 2.42 -17.87
N LYS A 263 10.91 3.72 -18.06
CA LYS A 263 11.99 4.70 -18.19
C LYS A 263 12.00 5.60 -16.97
N GLN A 264 13.17 5.82 -16.40
CA GLN A 264 13.38 6.72 -15.28
C GLN A 264 14.47 7.73 -15.65
N ASP A 265 14.20 9.00 -15.36
CA ASP A 265 15.15 10.10 -15.42
C ASP A 265 15.10 10.73 -14.01
N ASN A 266 16.11 10.40 -13.19
CA ASN A 266 16.24 10.84 -11.78
C ASN A 266 17.62 11.47 -11.57
#